data_AF-A0A922M9X5-F1
#
_entry.id   AF-A0A922M9X5-F1
#
_cell.length_a   1.000
_cell.length_b   1.000
_cell.length_c   1.000
_cell.angle_alpha   90.00
_cell.angle_beta   90.00
_cell.angle_gamma   90.00
#
_symmetry.space_group_name_H-M   'P 1'
#
loop_
_entity.id
_entity.type
_entity.pdbx_description
1 polymer ?
#
loop_
_entity_poly.entity_id
_entity_poly.type
_entity_poly.pdbx_seq_one_letter_code
_entity_poly.pdbx_strand_id
1 'polypeptide(L)'
;MTRDSKTELHVFSDASKSAYAAAVNIRVMDEFNNAHVYLDTAKTQVAPIDKEISIPRLELCGATLTAKLIFEVSQIMEIPKEHLHGWTDSTVVLAWLKGGSSRWTTFVSNRVSTVLNILDYEQWGHVSTDVNPADCSSRGLRPRDLANHSL
;
A
#
# COMPACT_ATOMS: atom_id res chain seq x y z
N MET A 1 -12.91 21.52 -21.35
CA MET A 1 -11.51 21.09 -21.17
C MET A 1 -11.03 21.70 -19.86
N THR A 2 -11.23 20.98 -18.77
CA THR A 2 -10.96 21.42 -17.40
C THR A 2 -9.46 21.41 -17.12
N ARG A 3 -8.99 22.47 -16.46
CA ARG A 3 -7.61 22.72 -16.05
C ARG A 3 -7.21 21.78 -14.91
N ASP A 4 -6.06 21.12 -15.02
CA ASP A 4 -5.21 20.55 -13.95
C ASP A 4 -5.90 20.09 -12.65
N SER A 5 -6.88 19.19 -12.74
CA SER A 5 -7.25 18.39 -11.56
C SER A 5 -6.05 17.48 -11.23
N LYS A 6 -5.31 17.80 -10.18
CA LYS A 6 -4.23 16.93 -9.67
C LYS A 6 -4.85 15.67 -9.08
N THR A 7 -4.78 14.58 -9.84
CA THR A 7 -5.16 13.25 -9.40
C THR A 7 -3.94 12.52 -8.85
N GLU A 8 -4.05 12.00 -7.64
CA GLU A 8 -3.03 11.25 -6.92
C GLU A 8 -3.56 9.88 -6.52
N LEU A 9 -2.67 8.88 -6.49
CA LEU A 9 -2.98 7.55 -5.96
C LEU A 9 -2.25 7.35 -4.64
N HIS A 10 -3.00 6.95 -3.61
CA HIS A 10 -2.47 6.59 -2.31
C HIS A 10 -2.75 5.12 -2.05
N VAL A 11 -1.71 4.32 -1.88
CA VAL A 11 -1.85 2.90 -1.58
C VAL A 11 -1.38 2.59 -0.17
N PHE A 12 -2.18 1.84 0.57
CA PHE A 12 -1.96 1.51 1.96
C PHE A 12 -1.69 0.01 2.09
N SER A 13 -0.62 -0.32 2.80
CA SER A 13 -0.19 -1.68 3.08
C SER A 13 -0.52 -2.05 4.53
N ASP A 14 -0.98 -3.27 4.74
CA ASP A 14 -1.04 -3.87 6.07
C ASP A 14 -0.80 -5.38 6.04
N ALA A 15 -0.35 -5.95 7.15
CA ALA A 15 -0.12 -7.38 7.29
C ALA A 15 -0.34 -7.91 8.71
N SER A 16 -0.90 -9.11 8.77
CA SER A 16 -1.10 -9.89 9.98
C SER A 16 -0.54 -11.31 9.80
N LYS A 17 -0.61 -12.14 10.85
CA LYS A 17 -0.27 -13.57 10.74
C LYS A 17 -1.18 -14.34 9.78
N SER A 18 -2.37 -13.80 9.49
CA SER A 18 -3.40 -14.50 8.71
C SER A 18 -3.39 -14.08 7.24
N ALA A 19 -3.14 -12.81 6.95
CA ALA A 19 -3.16 -12.26 5.61
C ALA A 19 -2.38 -10.95 5.55
N TYR A 20 -2.06 -10.50 4.34
CA TYR A 20 -1.59 -9.14 4.06
C TYR A 20 -2.45 -8.53 2.95
N ALA A 21 -2.61 -7.22 3.00
CA ALA A 21 -3.56 -6.48 2.17
C ALA A 21 -2.97 -5.17 1.65
N ALA A 22 -3.57 -4.71 0.55
CA ALA A 22 -3.33 -3.43 -0.08
C ALA A 22 -4.67 -2.75 -0.39
N ALA A 23 -4.78 -1.45 -0.15
CA ALA A 23 -5.94 -0.63 -0.52
C ALA A 23 -5.47 0.63 -1.26
N VAL A 24 -6.00 0.88 -2.46
CA VAL A 24 -5.68 2.05 -3.30
C VAL A 24 -6.84 3.03 -3.22
N ASN A 25 -6.53 4.25 -2.81
CA ASN A 25 -7.42 5.39 -2.83
C ASN A 25 -7.00 6.36 -3.93
N ILE A 26 -7.97 6.91 -4.66
CA ILE A 26 -7.77 8.03 -5.57
C ILE A 26 -8.09 9.31 -4.81
N ARG A 27 -7.18 10.27 -4.85
CA ARG A 27 -7.38 11.63 -4.37
C ARG A 27 -7.48 12.58 -5.57
N VAL A 28 -8.58 13.32 -5.66
CA VAL A 28 -8.81 14.31 -6.72
C VAL A 28 -9.02 15.69 -6.09
N MET A 29 -8.32 16.68 -6.63
CA MET A 29 -8.55 18.09 -6.31
C MET A 29 -9.60 18.69 -7.25
N ASP A 30 -10.66 19.26 -6.70
CA ASP A 30 -11.65 20.01 -7.47
C ASP A 30 -11.17 21.44 -7.80
N GLU A 31 -11.98 22.16 -8.57
CA GLU A 31 -11.70 23.54 -8.98
C GLU A 31 -11.64 24.56 -7.83
N PHE A 32 -12.11 24.17 -6.64
CA PHE A 32 -12.11 24.97 -5.42
C PHE A 32 -11.02 24.55 -4.43
N ASN A 33 -10.09 23.68 -4.84
CA ASN A 33 -9.06 23.07 -4.00
C ASN A 33 -9.60 22.18 -2.85
N ASN A 34 -10.81 21.65 -2.96
CA ASN A 34 -11.24 20.60 -2.04
C ASN A 34 -10.71 19.25 -2.51
N ALA A 35 -10.21 18.47 -1.54
CA ALA A 35 -9.76 17.11 -1.79
C ALA A 35 -10.93 16.15 -1.63
N HIS A 36 -11.17 15.34 -2.67
CA HIS A 36 -12.12 14.23 -2.65
C HIS A 36 -11.33 12.93 -2.70
N VAL A 37 -11.65 11.99 -1.80
CA VAL A 37 -10.93 10.72 -1.69
C VAL A 37 -11.92 9.58 -1.87
N TYR A 38 -11.57 8.64 -2.74
CA TYR A 38 -12.40 7.47 -3.05
C TYR A 38 -11.56 6.22 -2.98
N LEU A 39 -12.09 5.14 -2.41
CA LEU A 39 -11.51 3.81 -2.56
C LEU A 39 -11.72 3.34 -4.00
N ASP A 40 -10.62 3.02 -4.68
CA ASP A 40 -10.64 2.51 -6.06
C ASP A 40 -10.62 0.98 -6.06
N THR A 41 -9.60 0.41 -5.42
CA THR A 41 -9.43 -1.04 -5.39
C THR A 41 -8.72 -1.50 -4.12
N ALA A 42 -8.98 -2.75 -3.73
CA ALA A 42 -8.31 -3.40 -2.62
C ALA A 42 -8.00 -4.86 -2.96
N LYS A 43 -6.89 -5.38 -2.43
CA LYS A 43 -6.42 -6.74 -2.66
C LYS A 43 -5.86 -7.33 -1.39
N THR A 44 -6.35 -8.51 -1.02
CA THR A 44 -5.87 -9.28 0.13
C THR A 44 -5.29 -10.61 -0.34
N GLN A 45 -4.22 -11.06 0.31
CA GLN A 45 -3.61 -12.35 0.08
C GLN A 45 -3.37 -13.07 1.41
N VAL A 46 -3.76 -14.35 1.47
CA VAL A 46 -3.58 -15.20 2.65
C VAL A 46 -2.10 -15.43 2.92
N ALA A 47 -1.71 -15.33 4.19
CA ALA A 47 -0.34 -15.60 4.61
C ALA A 47 -0.02 -17.10 4.40
N PRO A 48 1.20 -17.46 3.95
CA PRO A 48 1.59 -18.86 3.79
C PRO A 48 1.42 -19.66 5.09
N ILE A 49 0.70 -20.77 5.00
CA ILE A 49 0.36 -21.63 6.16
C ILE A 49 1.44 -22.71 6.38
N ASP A 50 2.16 -23.06 5.33
CA ASP A 50 3.19 -24.10 5.29
C ASP A 50 4.57 -23.63 5.77
N LYS A 51 4.77 -22.32 5.93
CA LYS A 51 6.05 -21.71 6.33
C LYS A 51 5.83 -20.66 7.38
N GLU A 52 6.55 -20.78 8.49
CA GLU A 52 6.54 -19.76 9.53
C GLU A 52 7.32 -18.52 9.05
N ILE A 53 6.57 -17.51 8.59
CA ILE A 53 7.12 -16.22 8.18
C ILE A 53 6.93 -15.23 9.33
N SER A 54 8.01 -14.53 9.69
CA SER A 54 7.93 -13.51 10.73
C SER A 54 7.03 -12.35 10.32
N ILE A 55 6.39 -11.69 11.29
CA ILE A 55 5.54 -10.52 11.07
C ILE A 55 6.21 -9.46 10.17
N PRO A 56 7.47 -9.04 10.42
CA PRO A 56 8.14 -8.07 9.54
C PRO A 56 8.24 -8.52 8.09
N ARG A 57 8.47 -9.83 7.84
CA ARG A 57 8.54 -10.36 6.48
C ARG A 57 7.15 -10.41 5.82
N LEU A 58 6.08 -10.59 6.59
CA LEU A 58 4.70 -10.47 6.10
C LEU A 58 4.35 -9.02 5.78
N GLU A 59 4.74 -8.07 6.63
CA GLU A 59 4.60 -6.63 6.37
C GLU A 59 5.30 -6.24 5.06
N LEU A 60 6.52 -6.74 4.82
CA LEU A 60 7.22 -6.52 3.55
C LEU A 60 6.55 -7.21 2.34
N CYS A 61 5.91 -8.37 2.55
CA CYS A 61 5.06 -8.97 1.53
C CYS A 61 3.85 -8.07 1.21
N GLY A 62 3.21 -7.50 2.24
CA GLY A 62 2.17 -6.49 2.09
C GLY A 62 2.63 -5.29 1.27
N ALA A 63 3.81 -4.73 1.59
CA ALA A 63 4.38 -3.60 0.84
C ALA A 63 4.68 -3.97 -0.62
N THR A 64 5.11 -5.21 -0.88
CA THR A 64 5.33 -5.70 -2.24
C THR A 64 4.02 -5.84 -3.03
N LEU A 65 2.96 -6.36 -2.40
CA LEU A 65 1.62 -6.44 -3.00
C LEU A 65 1.09 -5.04 -3.32
N THR A 66 1.24 -4.13 -2.36
CA THR A 66 0.87 -2.71 -2.41
C THR A 66 1.53 -2.00 -3.59
N ALA A 67 2.85 -2.11 -3.73
CA ALA A 67 3.59 -1.50 -4.84
C ALA A 67 3.12 -2.02 -6.20
N LYS A 68 2.87 -3.32 -6.34
CA LYS A 68 2.37 -3.90 -7.59
C LYS A 68 0.97 -3.42 -7.93
N LEU A 69 0.08 -3.35 -6.93
CA LEU A 69 -1.30 -2.94 -7.14
C LEU A 69 -1.38 -1.48 -7.60
N ILE A 70 -0.67 -0.56 -6.95
CA ILE A 70 -0.68 0.85 -7.38
C ILE A 70 -0.06 1.04 -8.77
N PHE A 71 0.95 0.23 -9.13
CA PHE A 71 1.52 0.26 -10.48
C PHE A 71 0.49 -0.17 -11.54
N GLU A 72 -0.19 -1.30 -11.34
CA GLU A 72 -1.24 -1.78 -12.25
C GLU A 72 -2.33 -0.71 -12.44
N VAL A 73 -2.79 -0.13 -11.33
CA VAL A 73 -3.82 0.91 -11.30
C VAL A 73 -3.34 2.20 -11.98
N SER A 74 -2.09 2.62 -11.76
CA SER A 74 -1.54 3.84 -12.36
C SER A 74 -1.39 3.71 -13.87
N GLN A 75 -1.04 2.52 -14.38
CA GLN A 75 -0.96 2.30 -15.82
C GLN A 75 -2.34 2.38 -16.49
N ILE A 76 -3.39 1.85 -15.83
CA ILE A 76 -4.75 1.87 -16.36
C ILE A 76 -5.32 3.30 -16.38
N MET A 77 -5.05 4.08 -15.32
CA MET A 77 -5.54 5.45 -15.20
C MET A 77 -4.61 6.50 -15.80
N GLU A 78 -3.47 6.09 -16.37
CA GLU A 78 -2.45 6.98 -16.93
C GLU A 78 -1.94 8.04 -15.92
N ILE A 79 -1.85 7.67 -14.64
CA ILE A 79 -1.37 8.55 -13.56
C ILE A 79 0.16 8.43 -13.46
N PRO A 80 0.89 9.55 -13.52
CA PRO A 80 2.34 9.53 -13.55
C PRO A 80 2.93 9.17 -12.19
N LYS A 81 4.16 8.63 -12.19
CA LYS A 81 4.81 8.06 -11.00
C LYS A 81 4.91 9.07 -9.85
N GLU A 82 5.15 10.35 -10.15
CA GLU A 82 5.28 11.43 -9.17
C GLU A 82 4.01 11.68 -8.33
N HIS A 83 2.85 11.19 -8.77
CA HIS A 83 1.58 11.32 -8.06
C HIS A 83 1.17 10.04 -7.31
N LEU A 84 2.11 9.09 -7.16
CA LEU A 84 1.89 7.85 -6.45
C LEU A 84 2.50 7.93 -5.05
N HIS A 85 1.77 7.44 -4.05
CA HIS A 85 2.17 7.47 -2.65
C HIS A 85 1.92 6.12 -1.98
N GLY A 86 2.93 5.56 -1.32
CA GLY A 86 2.84 4.31 -0.56
C GLY A 86 2.80 4.57 0.95
N TRP A 87 1.97 3.83 1.67
CA TRP A 87 1.79 3.98 3.12
C TRP A 87 1.87 2.65 3.83
N THR A 88 2.54 2.60 4.98
CA THR A 88 2.59 1.44 5.88
C THR A 88 2.76 1.91 7.32
N ASP A 89 2.25 1.15 8.28
CA ASP A 89 2.48 1.36 9.71
C ASP A 89 3.75 0.64 10.23
N SER A 90 4.37 -0.19 9.39
CA SER A 90 5.61 -0.89 9.74
C SER A 90 6.83 0.00 9.55
N THR A 91 7.34 0.52 10.67
CA THR A 91 8.64 1.21 10.70
C THR A 91 9.80 0.29 10.30
N VAL A 92 9.66 -1.03 10.46
CA VAL A 92 10.66 -2.02 10.02
C VAL A 92 10.72 -2.08 8.49
N VAL A 93 9.57 -2.09 7.83
CA VAL A 93 9.51 -2.02 6.36
C VAL A 93 10.13 -0.72 5.86
N LEU A 94 9.78 0.43 6.45
CA LEU A 94 10.37 1.72 6.06
C LEU A 94 11.90 1.73 6.24
N ALA A 95 12.41 1.15 7.33
CA ALA A 95 13.85 1.02 7.56
C ALA A 95 14.53 0.13 6.50
N TRP A 96 13.88 -0.97 6.07
CA TRP A 96 14.39 -1.81 4.99
C TRP A 96 14.40 -1.11 3.65
N LEU A 97 13.35 -0.37 3.30
CA LEU A 97 13.27 0.42 2.07
C LEU A 97 14.36 1.50 2.06
N LYS A 98 14.53 2.24 3.16
CA LYS A 98 15.58 3.25 3.31
C LYS A 98 16.98 2.68 3.14
N GLY A 99 17.21 1.47 3.62
CA GLY A 99 18.50 0.79 3.56
C GLY A 99 18.89 0.28 2.16
N GLY A 100 17.97 0.29 1.19
CA GLY A 100 18.17 -0.27 -0.15
C GLY A 100 18.31 -1.79 -0.15
N SER A 101 18.39 -2.40 -1.34
CA SER A 101 18.35 -3.87 -1.47
C SER A 101 19.66 -4.57 -1.13
N SER A 102 20.81 -3.93 -1.31
CA SER A 102 22.14 -4.56 -1.15
C SER A 102 22.52 -4.91 0.28
N ARG A 103 21.80 -4.37 1.27
CA ARG A 103 22.12 -4.52 2.70
C ARG A 103 21.52 -5.78 3.33
N TRP A 104 20.55 -6.43 2.69
CA TRP A 104 19.67 -7.39 3.35
C TRP A 104 19.80 -8.83 2.83
N THR A 105 19.29 -9.78 3.62
CA THR A 105 19.13 -11.18 3.17
C THR A 105 18.35 -11.26 1.86
N THR A 106 18.59 -12.28 1.05
CA THR A 106 17.98 -12.44 -0.28
C THR A 106 16.46 -12.24 -0.30
N PHE A 107 15.74 -12.76 0.70
CA PHE A 107 14.28 -12.58 0.81
C PHE A 107 13.86 -11.11 0.87
N VAL A 108 14.53 -10.35 1.75
CA VAL A 108 14.26 -8.93 1.99
C VAL A 108 14.78 -8.11 0.80
N SER A 109 16.00 -8.38 0.35
CA SER A 109 16.66 -7.72 -0.78
C SER A 109 15.79 -7.75 -2.04
N ASN A 110 15.30 -8.92 -2.44
CA ASN A 110 14.49 -9.08 -3.65
C ASN A 110 13.17 -8.29 -3.58
N ARG A 111 12.53 -8.24 -2.39
CA ARG A 111 11.28 -7.50 -2.19
C ARG A 111 11.51 -6.00 -2.13
N VAL A 112 12.55 -5.56 -1.43
CA VAL A 112 12.97 -4.15 -1.41
C VAL A 112 13.26 -3.67 -2.83
N SER A 113 14.01 -4.43 -3.63
CA SER A 113 14.21 -4.11 -5.05
C SER A 113 12.91 -4.04 -5.83
N THR A 114 11.99 -4.98 -5.62
CA THR A 114 10.68 -4.95 -6.30
C THR A 114 9.90 -3.68 -5.96
N VAL A 115 9.86 -3.31 -4.68
CA VAL A 115 9.15 -2.11 -4.22
C VAL A 115 9.80 -0.84 -4.77
N LEU A 116 11.12 -0.72 -4.63
CA LEU A 116 11.86 0.49 -5.02
C LEU A 116 11.99 0.67 -6.54
N ASN A 117 11.80 -0.40 -7.33
CA ASN A 117 11.69 -0.28 -8.79
C ASN A 117 10.37 0.38 -9.23
N ILE A 118 9.36 0.41 -8.36
CA ILE A 118 8.03 0.96 -8.65
C ILE A 118 7.87 2.35 -8.03
N LEU A 119 8.13 2.46 -6.72
CA LEU A 119 8.01 3.70 -5.96
C LEU A 119 9.35 4.02 -5.31
N ASP A 120 9.79 5.27 -5.45
CA ASP A 120 11.01 5.73 -4.77
C ASP A 120 10.77 5.76 -3.26
N TYR A 121 11.84 5.61 -2.47
CA TYR A 121 11.73 5.57 -1.01
C TYR A 121 11.03 6.83 -0.45
N GLU A 122 11.28 7.98 -1.08
CA GLU A 122 10.70 9.27 -0.72
C GLU A 122 9.17 9.32 -0.89
N GLN A 123 8.60 8.40 -1.67
CA GLN A 123 7.16 8.26 -1.88
C GLN A 123 6.50 7.36 -0.82
N TRP A 124 7.29 6.75 0.08
CA TRP A 124 6.80 5.92 1.17
C TRP A 124 6.71 6.69 2.49
N GLY A 125 5.51 6.68 3.07
CA GLY A 125 5.20 7.32 4.34
C GLY A 125 4.77 6.34 5.42
N HIS A 126 4.92 6.77 6.68
CA HIS A 126 4.31 6.08 7.81
C HIS A 126 2.86 6.52 7.98
N VAL A 127 1.95 5.57 8.19
CA VAL A 127 0.56 5.82 8.59
C VAL A 127 0.30 5.16 9.94
N SER A 128 -0.47 5.78 10.83
CA SER A 128 -0.82 5.12 12.10
C SER A 128 -1.82 3.99 11.83
N THR A 129 -1.69 2.86 12.54
CA THR A 129 -2.57 1.69 12.36
C THR A 129 -4.06 2.04 12.45
N ASP A 130 -4.44 2.93 13.38
CA ASP A 130 -5.84 3.34 13.60
C ASP A 130 -6.48 4.09 12.43
N VAL A 131 -5.69 4.58 11.48
CA VAL A 131 -6.15 5.31 10.28
C VAL A 131 -5.72 4.62 9.00
N ASN A 132 -5.27 3.36 9.07
CA ASN A 132 -4.85 2.59 7.92
C ASN A 132 -6.05 1.85 7.30
N PRO A 133 -6.55 2.25 6.12
CA PRO A 133 -7.72 1.61 5.49
C PRO A 133 -7.46 0.15 5.08
N ALA A 134 -6.20 -0.31 5.05
CA ALA A 134 -5.87 -1.71 4.79
C ALA A 134 -6.00 -2.61 6.04
N ASP A 135 -6.08 -2.06 7.25
CA ASP A 135 -6.12 -2.83 8.51
C ASP A 135 -7.34 -3.75 8.61
N CYS A 136 -8.50 -3.21 8.22
CA CYS A 136 -9.76 -3.94 8.19
C CYS A 136 -9.69 -5.18 7.25
N SER A 137 -8.87 -5.09 6.19
CA SER A 137 -8.73 -6.12 5.17
C SER A 137 -7.67 -7.17 5.51
N SER A 138 -6.65 -6.83 6.29
CA SER A 138 -5.57 -7.76 6.70
C SER A 138 -5.95 -8.62 7.91
N ARG A 139 -6.77 -8.08 8.81
CA ARG A 139 -7.26 -8.78 10.02
C ARG A 139 -8.51 -9.64 9.75
N GLY A 140 -9.11 -9.44 8.58
CA GLY A 140 -10.32 -10.10 8.13
C GLY A 140 -11.57 -9.40 8.65
N LEU A 141 -12.39 -8.90 7.72
CA LEU A 141 -13.75 -8.45 8.01
C LEU A 141 -14.74 -9.50 7.53
N ARG A 142 -15.74 -9.82 8.36
CA ARG A 142 -16.86 -10.64 7.89
C ARG A 142 -17.74 -9.78 6.97
N PRO A 143 -18.35 -10.32 5.91
CA PRO A 143 -19.17 -9.54 4.96
C PRO A 143 -20.27 -8.69 5.63
N ARG A 144 -20.85 -9.17 6.73
CA ARG A 144 -21.87 -8.45 7.52
C ARG A 144 -21.34 -7.23 8.26
N ASP A 145 -20.05 -7.23 8.61
CA ASP A 145 -19.40 -6.17 9.38
C ASP A 145 -18.85 -5.08 8.43
N LEU A 146 -18.74 -5.37 7.12
CA LEU A 146 -18.33 -4.43 6.07
C LEU A 146 -19.37 -3.33 5.82
N ALA A 147 -20.67 -3.66 5.92
CA ALA A 147 -21.74 -2.71 5.66
C ALA A 147 -21.78 -1.53 6.65
N ASN A 148 -21.16 -1.68 7.82
CA ASN A 148 -21.14 -0.67 8.89
C ASN A 148 -19.74 -0.15 9.22
N HIS A 149 -18.71 -0.56 8.47
CA HIS A 149 -17.35 -0.11 8.72
C HIS A 149 -17.13 1.25 8.06
N SER A 150 -16.75 2.25 8.85
CA SER A 150 -16.30 3.54 8.34
C SER A 150 -14.99 3.29 7.56
N LEU A 151 -15.03 3.39 6.23
CA LEU A 151 -13.84 3.43 5.38
C LEU A 151 -13.42 4.88 5.16
#